data_AF-A0A382HRL7-F1
#
_entry.id   AF-A0A382HRL7-F1
#
_cell.length_a   1.000
_cell.length_b   1.000
_cell.length_c   1.000
_cell.angle_alpha   90.00
_cell.angle_beta   90.00
_cell.angle_gamma   90.00
#
_symmetry.space_group_name_H-M   'P 1'
#
loop_
_entity.id
_entity.type
_entity.pdbx_description
1 polymer ?
#
loop_
_entity_poly.entity_id
_entity_poly.type
_entity_poly.pdbx_seq_one_letter_code
_entity_poly.pdbx_strand_id
1 'polypeptide(L)' 'FSHLDSRAFDILSQRWLQEPKATLHDLAGQYGISAERVRQLEQNALKKLRLGVQVG' A
#
# COMPACT_ATOMS: atom_id res chain seq x y z
N PHE A 1 -3.19 -7.64 13.54
CA PHE A 1 -3.69 -7.54 12.15
C PHE A 1 -4.68 -6.38 12.05
N SER A 2 -4.22 -5.22 12.49
CA SER A 2 -4.99 -4.01 12.75
C SER A 2 -5.04 -3.18 11.47
N HIS A 3 -6.24 -2.75 11.06
CA HIS A 3 -6.66 -1.80 10.00
C HIS A 3 -5.62 -1.13 9.05
N LEU A 4 -4.42 -0.80 9.52
CA LEU A 4 -3.29 -0.35 8.70
C LEU A 4 -2.85 -1.38 7.67
N ASP A 5 -2.96 -2.68 7.98
CA ASP A 5 -2.58 -3.75 7.02
C ASP A 5 -3.56 -3.80 5.83
N SER A 6 -4.85 -3.57 6.05
CA SER A 6 -5.88 -3.59 5.00
C SER A 6 -5.68 -2.45 4.00
N ARG A 7 -5.43 -1.24 4.49
CA ARG A 7 -5.21 -0.05 3.63
C ARG A 7 -3.90 -0.16 2.85
N ALA A 8 -2.86 -0.68 3.48
CA ALA A 8 -1.57 -0.94 2.85
C ALA A 8 -1.66 -2.02 1.77
N PHE A 9 -2.42 -3.09 2.02
CA PHE A 9 -2.69 -4.14 1.06
C PHE A 9 -3.46 -3.60 -0.15
N ASP A 10 -4.52 -2.82 0.08
CA ASP A 10 -5.32 -2.23 -0.99
C ASP A 10 -4.48 -1.29 -1.88
N ILE A 11 -3.62 -0.45 -1.28
CA ILE A 11 -2.66 0.38 -2.03
C ILE A 11 -1.75 -0.46 -2.95
N LEU A 12 -1.23 -1.59 -2.46
CA LEU A 12 -0.40 -2.50 -3.26
C LEU A 12 -1.21 -3.17 -4.38
N SER A 13 -2.41 -3.66 -4.06
CA SER A 13 -3.31 -4.29 -5.02
C SER A 13 -3.72 -3.33 -6.13
N GLN A 14 -4.11 -2.10 -5.81
CA GLN A 14 -4.47 -1.06 -6.78
C GLN A 14 -3.30 -0.68 -7.71
N ARG A 15 -2.06 -0.71 -7.21
CA ARG A 15 -0.88 -0.36 -8.00
C ARG A 15 -0.41 -1.48 -8.92
N TRP A 16 -0.58 -2.74 -8.52
CA TRP A 16 0.05 -3.88 -9.20
C TRP A 16 -0.94 -4.84 -9.87
N LEU A 17 -2.19 -4.91 -9.38
CA LEU A 17 -3.20 -5.87 -9.84
C LEU A 17 -4.33 -5.22 -10.66
N GLN A 18 -4.45 -3.89 -10.68
CA GLN A 18 -5.42 -3.18 -11.53
C GLN A 18 -4.80 -2.60 -12.80
N GLU A 19 -5.62 -2.55 -13.86
CA GLU A 19 -5.35 -1.80 -15.10
C GLU A 19 -6.51 -0.83 -15.41
N PRO A 20 -6.23 0.47 -15.61
CA PRO A 20 -4.92 1.12 -15.50
C PRO A 20 -4.43 1.16 -14.04
N LYS A 21 -3.11 1.07 -13.86
CA LYS A 21 -2.49 1.09 -12.53
C LYS A 21 -2.73 2.42 -11.86
N ALA A 22 -3.20 2.40 -10.61
CA ALA A 22 -3.39 3.61 -9.84
C ALA A 22 -2.03 4.30 -9.55
N THR A 23 -1.95 5.60 -9.80
CA THR A 23 -0.75 6.37 -9.44
C THR A 23 -0.78 6.71 -7.94
N LEU A 24 0.36 7.18 -7.40
CA LEU A 24 0.39 7.66 -6.02
C LEU A 24 -0.53 8.87 -5.80
N HIS A 25 -0.75 9.69 -6.83
CA HIS A 25 -1.65 10.84 -6.78
C HIS A 25 -3.12 10.41 -6.75
N ASP A 26 -3.50 9.39 -7.53
CA ASP A 26 -4.88 8.89 -7.54
C ASP A 26 -5.25 8.32 -6.17
N LEU A 27 -4.34 7.51 -5.60
CA LEU A 27 -4.52 6.94 -4.26
C LEU A 27 -4.50 8.02 -3.18
N ALA A 28 -3.64 9.04 -3.32
CA ALA A 28 -3.61 10.19 -2.42
C ALA A 28 -4.97 10.91 -2.39
N GLY A 29 -5.53 11.19 -3.58
CA GLY A 29 -6.85 11.79 -3.72
C GLY A 29 -7.96 10.90 -3.15
N GLN A 30 -7.93 9.60 -3.45
CA GLN A 30 -8.94 8.64 -2.99
C GLN A 30 -8.97 8.50 -1.46
N TYR A 31 -7.81 8.49 -0.81
CA TYR A 31 -7.71 8.33 0.64
C TYR A 31 -7.66 9.64 1.43
N GLY A 32 -7.61 10.80 0.75
CA GLY A 32 -7.49 12.11 1.38
C GLY A 32 -6.16 12.29 2.12
N ILE A 33 -5.08 11.70 1.60
CA ILE A 33 -3.73 11.78 2.17
C ILE A 33 -2.73 12.27 1.13
N SER A 34 -1.51 12.63 1.53
CA SER A 34 -0.48 13.01 0.58
C SER A 34 0.09 11.80 -0.19
N ALA A 35 0.60 12.03 -1.40
CA ALA A 35 1.27 11.01 -2.20
C ALA A 35 2.48 10.40 -1.46
N GLU A 36 3.22 11.20 -0.69
CA GLU A 36 4.31 10.66 0.15
C GLU A 36 3.77 9.74 1.25
N ARG A 37 2.59 10.01 1.81
CA ARG A 37 1.97 9.11 2.78
C ARG A 37 1.59 7.78 2.15
N VAL A 38 1.08 7.77 0.93
CA VAL A 38 0.84 6.53 0.14
C VAL A 38 2.14 5.75 -0.04
N ARG A 39 3.23 6.44 -0.43
CA ARG A 39 4.57 5.82 -0.60
C ARG A 39 5.09 5.19 0.70
N GLN A 40 4.92 5.86 1.83
CA GLN A 40 5.30 5.31 3.15
C GLN A 40 4.48 4.06 3.52
N LEU A 41 3.17 4.07 3.24
CA LEU A 41 2.32 2.90 3.46
C LEU A 41 2.76 1.73 2.59
N GLU A 42 3.06 1.97 1.31
CA GLU A 42 3.61 0.96 0.39
C GLU A 42 4.93 0.36 0.91
N GLN A 43 5.90 1.19 1.31
CA GLN A 43 7.17 0.69 1.84
C GLN A 43 7.02 -0.09 3.14
N ASN A 44 6.16 0.37 4.05
CA ASN A 44 5.87 -0.35 5.29
C ASN A 44 5.19 -1.70 5.02
N ALA A 45 4.28 -1.76 4.05
CA ALA A 45 3.62 -2.99 3.61
C ALA A 45 4.64 -4.00 3.07
N LEU A 46 5.53 -3.56 2.18
CA LEU A 46 6.59 -4.40 1.60
C LEU A 46 7.58 -4.89 2.67
N LYS A 47 7.95 -4.03 3.62
CA LYS A 47 8.81 -4.40 4.74
C LYS A 47 8.16 -5.46 5.62
N LYS A 48 6.86 -5.33 5.91
CA LYS A 48 6.09 -6.33 6.67
C LYS A 48 5.94 -7.64 5.91
N LEU A 49 5.70 -7.61 4.60
CA LEU A 49 5.66 -8.82 3.77
C LEU A 49 7.00 -9.56 3.80
N ARG A 50 8.12 -8.84 3.65
CA ARG A 50 9.46 -9.44 3.74
C ARG A 50 9.75 -10.05 5.11
N LEU A 51 9.35 -9.38 6.19
CA LEU A 51 9.55 -9.87 7.57
C LEU A 51 8.60 -11.02 7.92
N GLY A 52 7.35 -10.99 7.44
CA GLY A 52 6.36 -12.04 7.65
C GLY A 52 6.65 -13.32 6.89
N VAL A 53 7.35 -13.24 5.75
CA VAL A 53 7.86 -14.42 5.01
C VAL A 53 9.05 -15.08 5.72
N GLN A 54 9.69 -14.41 6.69
CA GLN A 54 10.86 -14.94 7.41
C GLN A 54 10.49 -15.63 8.74
N VAL A 55 9.20 -15.75 9.06
CA VAL A 55 8.70 -16.57 10.17
C VAL A 55 7.77 -17.62 9.60
N GLY A 56 8.37 -18.63 8.98
CA GLY A 56 7.73 -19.84 8.49
C GLY A 56 8.65 -21.02 8.76
#